data_AF-L8H3Y2-F1
#
_entry.id   AF-L8H3Y2-F1
#
_cell.length_a   1.000
_cell.length_b   1.000
_cell.length_c   1.000
_cell.angle_alpha   90.00
_cell.angle_beta   90.00
_cell.angle_gamma   90.00
#
_symmetry.space_group_name_H-M   'P 1'
#
loop_
_entity.id
_entity.type
_entity.pdbx_description
1 polymer ?
#
loop_
_entity_poly.entity_id
_entity_poly.type
_entity_poly.pdbx_seq_one_letter_code
_entity_poly.pdbx_strand_id
1 'polypeptide(L)'
;MNIITGTDEEKLKALSERTYKEQAVWFLNAFWTGVGHSEAEKLWDFVHQCEELDKENRALGNHLDEFTAHRFLEHFKETLTITDLRDKLLASGAIPTTSKFLKEVPLIFFLIVKYNVDFHHMVNTAQGAAEETAKAQGVLEAVMEAFAKSAAQDRKAAASLEDSTRREAHAKEAAAAAAQRDADAKHSAAEAAHKEGVAQKAEHEAKEREAEARAREDEMVAAKNNLEEALKDLHQQESSYNARTAELTKASQEGSAMAQSKAKVELATHLEADHLPLRKAKVTQEAALKATEKAIVVSKAAADVASAARKEAGSALSHAQSSRAAADAAAAQASAARASAEQSAKEAVAARAQSEADKQHAAAALADAKKKVEEAEAFLEQAKKVMPGGTSWWMERELAEARNFLPKAKGGYIKRHMTLDKAARKAFAASMKG
;
A
#
# COMPACT_ATOMS: atom_id res chain seq x y z
N MET A 1 5.03 -33.37 -44.94
CA MET A 1 4.03 -32.87 -45.92
C MET A 1 3.40 -34.06 -46.62
N ASN A 2 2.07 -34.16 -46.63
CA ASN A 2 1.36 -35.24 -47.33
C ASN A 2 1.49 -35.10 -48.84
N ILE A 3 1.62 -36.23 -49.54
CA ILE A 3 1.61 -36.31 -51.00
C ILE A 3 0.25 -35.81 -51.51
N ILE A 4 0.26 -34.86 -52.44
CA ILE A 4 -0.95 -34.40 -53.12
C ILE A 4 -1.17 -35.31 -54.32
N THR A 5 -2.32 -35.98 -54.36
CA THR A 5 -2.71 -36.93 -55.41
C THR A 5 -3.74 -36.29 -56.35
N GLY A 6 -3.75 -36.67 -57.62
CA GLY A 6 -4.68 -36.13 -58.63
C GLY A 6 -3.98 -35.68 -59.90
N THR A 7 -4.73 -35.03 -60.80
CA THR A 7 -4.17 -34.31 -61.96
C THR A 7 -3.33 -33.12 -61.51
N ASP A 8 -2.54 -32.53 -62.42
CA ASP A 8 -1.70 -31.39 -62.08
C ASP A 8 -2.51 -30.17 -61.63
N GLU A 9 -3.70 -29.97 -62.20
CA GLU A 9 -4.64 -28.92 -61.81
C GLU A 9 -5.25 -29.19 -60.43
N GLU A 10 -5.63 -30.44 -60.14
CA GLU A 10 -6.11 -30.85 -58.82
C GLU A 10 -5.03 -30.66 -57.75
N LYS A 11 -3.77 -30.98 -58.09
CA LYS A 11 -2.64 -30.79 -57.18
C LYS A 11 -2.36 -29.31 -56.93
N LEU A 12 -2.41 -28.49 -57.98
CA LEU A 12 -2.23 -27.04 -57.85
C LEU A 12 -3.32 -26.41 -56.98
N LYS A 13 -4.58 -26.84 -57.17
CA LYS A 13 -5.70 -26.41 -56.34
C LYS A 13 -5.49 -26.81 -54.87
N ALA A 14 -5.18 -28.07 -54.60
CA ALA A 14 -4.91 -28.53 -53.24
C ALA A 14 -3.70 -27.83 -52.58
N LEU A 15 -2.69 -27.46 -53.36
CA LEU A 15 -1.57 -26.64 -52.89
C LEU A 15 -2.02 -25.22 -52.54
N SER A 16 -2.90 -24.60 -53.33
CA SER A 16 -3.43 -23.27 -53.06
C SER A 16 -4.31 -23.18 -51.81
N GLU A 17 -4.85 -24.30 -51.33
CA GLU A 17 -5.64 -24.38 -50.11
C GLU A 17 -4.78 -24.51 -48.84
N ARG A 18 -3.48 -24.80 -48.98
CA ARG A 18 -2.52 -24.85 -47.86
C ARG A 18 -2.20 -23.46 -47.34
N THR A 19 -1.66 -23.38 -46.13
CA THR A 19 -1.23 -22.07 -45.57
C THR A 19 -0.20 -21.36 -46.44
N TYR A 20 -0.09 -20.04 -46.33
CA TYR A 20 0.95 -19.27 -47.04
C TYR A 20 2.36 -19.84 -46.82
N LYS A 21 2.68 -20.22 -45.59
CA LYS A 21 3.94 -20.90 -45.22
C LYS A 21 4.11 -22.20 -46.00
N GLU A 22 3.12 -23.08 -45.99
CA GLU A 22 3.21 -24.36 -46.69
C GLU A 22 3.33 -24.18 -48.20
N GLN A 23 2.65 -23.19 -48.79
CA GLN A 23 2.80 -22.83 -50.20
C GLN A 23 4.22 -22.38 -50.53
N ALA A 24 4.79 -21.48 -49.71
CA ALA A 24 6.15 -20.98 -49.90
C ALA A 24 7.21 -22.09 -49.73
N VAL A 25 7.08 -22.94 -48.70
CA VAL A 25 7.97 -24.09 -48.48
C VAL A 25 7.90 -25.07 -49.64
N TRP A 26 6.69 -25.35 -50.15
CA TRP A 26 6.52 -26.23 -51.32
C TRP A 26 7.25 -25.68 -52.55
N PHE A 27 7.10 -24.39 -52.83
CA PHE A 27 7.82 -23.71 -53.90
C PHE A 27 9.33 -23.76 -53.71
N LEU A 28 9.83 -23.46 -52.50
CA LEU A 28 11.26 -23.48 -52.18
C LEU A 28 11.84 -24.88 -52.39
N ASN A 29 11.11 -25.93 -52.01
CA ASN A 29 11.53 -27.30 -52.21
C ASN A 29 11.58 -27.68 -53.70
N ALA A 30 10.59 -27.24 -54.48
CA ALA A 30 10.54 -27.51 -55.91
C ALA A 30 11.68 -26.84 -56.69
N PHE A 31 12.09 -25.64 -56.28
CA PHE A 31 13.05 -24.82 -57.03
C PHE A 31 14.33 -24.49 -56.25
N TRP A 32 14.70 -25.28 -55.24
CA TRP A 32 15.82 -24.98 -54.34
C TRP A 32 17.14 -24.72 -55.06
N THR A 33 17.49 -25.58 -56.02
CA THR A 33 18.75 -25.51 -56.80
C THR A 33 18.77 -24.39 -57.84
N GLY A 34 17.63 -23.75 -58.09
CA GLY A 34 17.48 -22.59 -58.96
C GLY A 34 17.25 -21.32 -58.16
N VAL A 35 16.02 -20.81 -58.22
CA VAL A 35 15.63 -19.54 -57.57
C VAL A 35 15.43 -19.66 -56.06
N GLY A 36 15.19 -20.87 -55.54
CA GLY A 36 14.76 -21.10 -54.16
C GLY A 36 15.81 -20.67 -53.13
N HIS A 37 17.08 -21.02 -53.32
CA HIS A 37 18.13 -20.67 -52.35
C HIS A 37 18.36 -19.14 -52.23
N SER A 38 18.38 -18.41 -53.34
CA SER A 38 18.64 -16.95 -53.33
C SER A 38 17.44 -16.12 -52.88
N GLU A 39 16.22 -16.63 -53.08
CA GLU A 39 14.99 -15.88 -52.83
C GLU A 39 14.30 -16.27 -51.51
N ALA A 40 14.85 -17.23 -50.76
CA ALA A 40 14.24 -17.76 -49.54
C ALA A 40 13.87 -16.67 -48.51
N GLU A 41 14.76 -15.71 -48.24
CA GLU A 41 14.47 -14.59 -47.31
C GLU A 41 13.35 -13.68 -47.82
N LYS A 42 13.24 -13.48 -49.15
CA LYS A 42 12.12 -12.71 -49.69
C LYS A 42 10.80 -13.47 -49.62
N LEU A 43 10.83 -14.79 -49.82
CA LEU A 43 9.64 -15.63 -49.64
C LEU A 43 9.19 -15.66 -48.18
N TRP A 44 10.13 -15.62 -47.23
CA TRP A 44 9.83 -15.41 -45.82
C TRP A 44 9.08 -14.10 -45.58
N ASP A 45 9.57 -12.99 -46.14
CA ASP A 45 8.89 -11.69 -46.06
C ASP A 45 7.52 -11.70 -46.75
N PHE A 46 7.38 -12.40 -47.87
CA PHE A 46 6.09 -12.55 -48.57
C PHE A 46 5.05 -13.23 -47.70
N VAL A 47 5.42 -14.33 -47.04
CA VAL A 47 4.50 -15.03 -46.13
C VAL A 47 4.04 -14.12 -45.00
N HIS A 48 4.96 -13.43 -44.32
CA HIS A 48 4.60 -12.51 -43.23
C HIS A 48 3.72 -11.36 -43.70
N GLN A 49 3.97 -10.83 -44.90
CA GLN A 49 3.14 -9.78 -45.47
C GLN A 49 1.74 -10.30 -45.81
N CYS A 50 1.61 -11.53 -46.31
CA CYS A 50 0.31 -12.18 -46.49
C CYS A 50 -0.42 -12.35 -45.16
N GLU A 51 0.26 -12.83 -44.11
CA GLU A 51 -0.33 -13.00 -42.78
C GLU A 51 -0.78 -11.68 -42.12
N GLU A 52 -0.05 -10.58 -42.35
CA GLU A 52 -0.43 -9.25 -41.87
C GLU A 52 -1.67 -8.71 -42.61
N LEU A 53 -1.72 -8.95 -43.91
CA LEU A 53 -2.79 -8.47 -44.79
C LEU A 53 -4.08 -9.31 -44.65
N ASP A 54 -3.95 -10.60 -44.38
CA ASP A 54 -5.04 -11.52 -44.06
C ASP A 54 -5.48 -11.35 -42.60
N LYS A 55 -6.30 -10.32 -42.37
CA LYS A 55 -6.73 -9.95 -41.01
C LYS A 55 -7.59 -11.00 -40.32
N GLU A 56 -8.24 -11.87 -41.10
CA GLU A 56 -9.19 -12.88 -40.61
C GLU A 56 -8.45 -14.16 -40.20
N ASN A 57 -7.66 -14.73 -41.10
CA ASN A 57 -7.05 -16.04 -40.91
C ASN A 57 -5.56 -15.96 -40.51
N ARG A 58 -4.88 -14.84 -40.78
CA ARG A 58 -3.47 -14.60 -40.44
C ARG A 58 -2.56 -15.78 -40.84
N ALA A 59 -1.80 -16.35 -39.90
CA ALA A 59 -0.91 -17.49 -40.12
C ALA A 59 -1.62 -18.78 -40.60
N LEU A 60 -2.94 -18.87 -40.44
CA LEU A 60 -3.76 -19.98 -40.93
C LEU A 60 -4.40 -19.69 -42.30
N GLY A 61 -4.15 -18.50 -42.86
CA GLY A 61 -4.66 -18.08 -44.17
C GLY A 61 -3.96 -18.77 -45.33
N ASN A 62 -4.63 -18.78 -46.48
CA ASN A 62 -4.18 -19.46 -47.71
C ASN A 62 -4.32 -18.62 -49.00
N HIS A 63 -5.09 -17.53 -48.99
CA HIS A 63 -5.24 -16.63 -50.14
C HIS A 63 -5.62 -15.21 -49.73
N LEU A 64 -5.23 -14.24 -50.55
CA LEU A 64 -5.68 -12.85 -50.42
C LEU A 64 -6.82 -12.57 -51.40
N ASP A 65 -7.75 -11.68 -51.05
CA ASP A 65 -8.69 -11.12 -52.01
C ASP A 65 -7.97 -10.19 -53.01
N GLU A 66 -8.63 -9.85 -54.11
CA GLU A 66 -8.08 -9.01 -55.18
C GLU A 66 -7.54 -7.66 -54.68
N PHE A 67 -8.26 -6.94 -53.82
CA PHE A 67 -7.79 -5.64 -53.32
C PHE A 67 -6.58 -5.80 -52.40
N THR A 68 -6.59 -6.83 -51.57
CA THR A 68 -5.51 -7.10 -50.63
C THR A 68 -4.25 -7.63 -51.35
N ALA A 69 -4.42 -8.43 -52.40
CA ALA A 69 -3.34 -8.88 -53.26
C ALA A 69 -2.67 -7.72 -54.01
N HIS A 70 -3.44 -6.72 -54.44
CA HIS A 70 -2.87 -5.48 -55.02
C HIS A 70 -1.96 -4.76 -54.01
N ARG A 71 -2.41 -4.62 -52.76
CA ARG A 71 -1.61 -4.00 -51.69
C ARG A 71 -0.36 -4.79 -51.36
N PHE A 72 -0.43 -6.12 -51.43
CA PHE A 72 0.75 -6.99 -51.31
C PHE A 72 1.78 -6.70 -52.41
N LEU A 73 1.36 -6.60 -53.68
CA LEU A 73 2.25 -6.30 -54.81
C LEU A 73 2.89 -4.91 -54.70
N GLU A 74 2.11 -3.90 -54.29
CA GLU A 74 2.60 -2.55 -54.03
C GLU A 74 3.68 -2.52 -52.94
N HIS A 75 3.50 -3.29 -51.87
CA HIS A 75 4.45 -3.37 -50.76
C HIS A 75 5.85 -3.78 -51.24
N PHE A 76 5.91 -4.78 -52.12
CA PHE A 76 7.17 -5.28 -52.69
C PHE A 76 7.61 -4.53 -53.96
N LYS A 77 6.92 -3.44 -54.32
CA LYS A 77 7.19 -2.61 -55.52
C LYS A 77 7.16 -3.41 -56.82
N GLU A 78 6.34 -4.44 -56.87
CA GLU A 78 6.11 -5.20 -58.10
C GLU A 78 5.18 -4.39 -59.01
N THR A 79 5.56 -4.21 -60.27
CA THR A 79 4.76 -3.43 -61.25
C THR A 79 3.67 -4.27 -61.91
N LEU A 80 3.41 -5.47 -61.41
CA LEU A 80 2.44 -6.38 -61.98
C LEU A 80 1.03 -5.97 -61.53
N THR A 81 0.13 -5.67 -62.46
CA THR A 81 -1.29 -5.51 -62.11
C THR A 81 -1.94 -6.87 -61.92
N ILE A 82 -3.06 -6.97 -61.21
CA ILE A 82 -3.78 -8.25 -61.09
C ILE A 82 -4.32 -8.73 -62.43
N THR A 83 -4.63 -7.80 -63.34
CA THR A 83 -4.96 -8.15 -64.73
C THR A 83 -3.78 -8.84 -65.42
N ASP A 84 -2.58 -8.29 -65.30
CA ASP A 84 -1.37 -8.91 -65.86
C ASP A 84 -1.03 -10.25 -65.18
N LEU A 85 -1.24 -10.37 -63.87
CA LEU A 85 -1.06 -11.60 -63.11
C LEU A 85 -1.99 -12.71 -63.64
N ARG A 86 -3.28 -12.38 -63.79
CA ARG A 86 -4.30 -13.31 -64.31
C ARG A 86 -3.97 -13.73 -65.74
N ASP A 87 -3.65 -12.78 -66.62
CA ASP A 87 -3.38 -13.07 -68.03
C ASP A 87 -2.14 -13.98 -68.17
N LYS A 88 -1.13 -13.80 -67.31
CA LYS A 88 0.03 -14.71 -67.24
C LYS A 88 -0.31 -16.09 -66.68
N LEU A 89 -1.18 -16.21 -65.67
CA LEU A 89 -1.64 -17.50 -65.15
C LEU A 89 -2.48 -18.28 -66.17
N LEU A 90 -3.29 -17.58 -66.97
CA LEU A 90 -4.03 -18.15 -68.08
C LEU A 90 -3.08 -18.66 -69.17
N ALA A 91 -2.06 -17.86 -69.52
CA ALA A 91 -1.04 -18.24 -70.49
C ALA A 91 -0.19 -19.43 -70.01
N SER A 92 0.06 -19.55 -68.71
CA SER A 92 0.81 -20.67 -68.12
C SER A 92 -0.02 -21.94 -67.96
N GLY A 93 -1.34 -21.89 -68.19
CA GLY A 93 -2.25 -23.02 -67.97
C GLY A 93 -2.52 -23.34 -66.50
N ALA A 94 -2.06 -22.50 -65.56
CA ALA A 94 -2.19 -22.73 -64.12
C ALA A 94 -3.64 -22.52 -63.61
N ILE A 95 -4.46 -21.80 -64.37
CA ILE A 95 -5.89 -21.62 -64.11
C ILE A 95 -6.72 -21.89 -65.37
N PRO A 96 -7.96 -22.41 -65.26
CA PRO A 96 -8.80 -22.68 -66.41
C PRO A 96 -9.11 -21.42 -67.24
N THR A 97 -9.15 -21.57 -68.57
CA THR A 97 -9.47 -20.49 -69.53
C THR A 97 -10.87 -19.88 -69.37
N THR A 98 -11.73 -20.50 -68.57
CA THR A 98 -13.08 -20.02 -68.23
C THR A 98 -13.11 -19.07 -67.03
N SER A 99 -12.00 -18.91 -66.31
CA SER A 99 -11.93 -18.09 -65.09
C SER A 99 -11.73 -16.61 -65.42
N LYS A 100 -12.85 -15.86 -65.54
CA LYS A 100 -12.82 -14.43 -65.89
C LYS A 100 -12.33 -13.52 -64.76
N PHE A 101 -12.33 -13.98 -63.50
CA PHE A 101 -11.93 -13.19 -62.33
C PHE A 101 -11.15 -14.08 -61.35
N LEU A 102 -10.02 -13.57 -60.82
CA LEU A 102 -9.32 -14.18 -59.68
C LEU A 102 -9.91 -13.57 -58.41
N LYS A 103 -10.92 -14.22 -57.85
CA LYS A 103 -11.51 -13.79 -56.57
C LYS A 103 -10.56 -13.98 -55.39
N GLU A 104 -9.74 -15.01 -55.50
CA GLU A 104 -8.80 -15.45 -54.48
C GLU A 104 -7.42 -15.54 -55.15
N VAL A 105 -6.42 -14.96 -54.51
CA VAL A 105 -5.04 -14.92 -54.97
C VAL A 105 -4.17 -15.64 -53.93
N PRO A 106 -4.03 -16.98 -54.04
CA PRO A 106 -3.04 -17.75 -53.30
C PRO A 106 -1.62 -17.22 -53.56
N LEU A 107 -0.76 -17.31 -52.54
CA LEU A 107 0.65 -16.92 -52.68
C LEU A 107 1.35 -17.69 -53.80
N ILE A 108 1.00 -18.98 -53.97
CA ILE A 108 1.62 -19.83 -54.98
C ILE A 108 1.41 -19.33 -56.42
N PHE A 109 0.26 -18.71 -56.72
CA PHE A 109 -0.01 -18.16 -58.06
C PHE A 109 0.88 -16.95 -58.35
N PHE A 110 1.10 -16.10 -57.35
CA PHE A 110 2.06 -15.02 -57.46
C PHE A 110 3.48 -15.55 -57.70
N LEU A 111 3.90 -16.58 -56.96
CA LEU A 111 5.24 -17.18 -57.12
C LEU A 111 5.44 -17.78 -58.52
N ILE A 112 4.44 -18.48 -59.07
CA ILE A 112 4.46 -19.04 -60.43
C ILE A 112 4.77 -17.93 -61.44
N VAL A 113 4.03 -16.81 -61.37
CA VAL A 113 4.16 -15.72 -62.34
C VAL A 113 5.42 -14.91 -62.13
N LYS A 114 5.76 -14.59 -60.87
CA LYS A 114 6.93 -13.77 -60.55
C LYS A 114 8.22 -14.40 -61.04
N TYR A 115 8.37 -15.71 -60.82
CA TYR A 115 9.59 -16.43 -61.18
C TYR A 115 9.48 -17.14 -62.53
N ASN A 116 8.34 -17.04 -63.20
CA ASN A 116 8.05 -17.66 -64.50
C ASN A 116 8.41 -19.15 -64.51
N VAL A 117 7.96 -19.87 -63.47
CA VAL A 117 8.28 -21.28 -63.26
C VAL A 117 7.19 -22.20 -63.81
N ASP A 118 7.57 -23.42 -64.17
CA ASP A 118 6.64 -24.45 -64.60
C ASP A 118 5.90 -25.06 -63.39
N PHE A 119 4.58 -24.82 -63.32
CA PHE A 119 3.75 -25.31 -62.23
C PHE A 119 3.57 -26.83 -62.29
N HIS A 120 3.62 -27.46 -63.47
CA HIS A 120 3.52 -28.91 -63.62
C HIS A 120 4.69 -29.61 -62.92
N HIS A 121 5.91 -29.09 -63.12
CA HIS A 121 7.08 -29.54 -62.39
C HIS A 121 6.93 -29.34 -60.87
N MET A 122 6.48 -28.16 -60.44
CA MET A 122 6.35 -27.81 -59.03
C MET A 122 5.39 -28.73 -58.25
N VAL A 123 4.20 -29.00 -58.80
CA VAL A 123 3.19 -29.82 -58.12
C VAL A 123 3.56 -31.31 -58.07
N ASN A 124 4.42 -31.76 -59.00
CA ASN A 124 4.90 -33.13 -59.07
C ASN A 124 6.25 -33.36 -58.37
N THR A 125 6.91 -32.30 -57.89
CA THR A 125 8.21 -32.44 -57.22
C THR A 125 8.06 -33.17 -55.89
N ALA A 126 8.86 -34.22 -55.71
CA ALA A 126 8.90 -34.99 -54.47
C ALA A 126 9.33 -34.09 -53.30
N GLN A 127 8.42 -33.91 -52.34
CA GLN A 127 8.66 -33.06 -51.18
C GLN A 127 9.51 -33.70 -50.08
N GLY A 128 9.95 -34.96 -50.24
CA GLY A 128 10.95 -35.64 -49.39
C GLY A 128 10.65 -35.75 -47.89
N ALA A 129 11.40 -36.64 -47.21
CA ALA A 129 11.63 -36.70 -45.75
C ALA A 129 10.47 -36.23 -44.84
N ALA A 130 9.26 -36.78 -45.06
CA ALA A 130 8.06 -36.31 -44.36
C ALA A 130 8.10 -36.59 -42.86
N GLU A 131 8.75 -37.70 -42.46
CA GLU A 131 8.93 -38.09 -41.06
C GLU A 131 9.92 -37.17 -40.35
N GLU A 132 11.07 -36.89 -40.98
CA GLU A 132 12.09 -35.98 -40.44
C GLU A 132 11.58 -34.54 -40.37
N THR A 133 10.79 -34.12 -41.36
CA THR A 133 10.11 -32.82 -41.37
C THR A 133 9.15 -32.71 -40.17
N ALA A 134 8.34 -33.74 -39.91
CA ALA A 134 7.43 -33.74 -38.77
C ALA A 134 8.18 -33.73 -37.42
N LYS A 135 9.28 -34.49 -37.31
CA LYS A 135 10.14 -34.47 -36.12
C LYS A 135 10.78 -33.09 -35.91
N ALA A 136 11.29 -32.46 -36.97
CA ALA A 136 11.88 -31.14 -36.91
C ALA A 136 10.85 -30.07 -36.48
N GLN A 137 9.63 -30.14 -37.01
CA GLN A 137 8.51 -29.28 -36.58
C GLN A 137 8.20 -29.47 -35.10
N GLY A 138 8.12 -30.72 -34.60
CA GLY A 138 7.86 -30.99 -33.19
C GLY A 138 8.96 -30.47 -32.26
N VAL A 139 10.22 -30.52 -32.68
CA VAL A 139 11.34 -29.96 -31.89
C VAL A 139 11.29 -28.43 -31.87
N LEU A 140 10.93 -27.77 -32.98
CA LEU A 140 10.70 -26.32 -33.03
C LEU A 140 9.53 -25.89 -32.14
N GLU A 141 8.42 -26.63 -32.16
CA GLU A 141 7.27 -26.38 -31.29
C GLU A 141 7.66 -26.50 -29.81
N ALA A 142 8.45 -27.51 -29.44
CA ALA A 142 8.97 -27.68 -28.08
C ALA A 142 9.85 -26.51 -27.63
N VAL A 143 10.65 -25.92 -28.54
CA VAL A 143 11.42 -24.69 -28.28
C VAL A 143 10.49 -23.51 -28.02
N MET A 144 9.50 -23.29 -28.87
CA MET A 144 8.53 -22.19 -28.71
C MET A 144 7.75 -22.32 -27.39
N GLU A 145 7.31 -23.53 -27.04
CA GLU A 145 6.63 -23.81 -25.77
C GLU A 145 7.54 -23.52 -24.56
N ALA A 146 8.82 -23.91 -24.63
CA ALA A 146 9.79 -23.62 -23.57
C ALA A 146 10.03 -22.11 -23.39
N PHE A 147 10.08 -21.34 -24.48
CA PHE A 147 10.16 -19.89 -24.41
C PHE A 147 8.90 -19.26 -23.84
N ALA A 148 7.71 -19.73 -24.22
CA ALA A 148 6.46 -19.27 -23.65
C ALA A 148 6.42 -19.51 -22.13
N LYS A 149 6.85 -20.70 -21.68
CA LYS A 149 6.99 -21.04 -20.25
C LYS A 149 8.02 -20.11 -19.56
N SER A 150 9.19 -19.90 -20.15
CA SER A 150 10.20 -18.98 -19.60
C SER A 150 9.68 -17.55 -19.48
N ALA A 151 8.96 -17.04 -20.48
CA ALA A 151 8.38 -15.70 -20.44
C ALA A 151 7.30 -15.57 -19.37
N ALA A 152 6.48 -16.61 -19.18
CA ALA A 152 5.48 -16.65 -18.11
C ALA A 152 6.14 -16.64 -16.72
N GLN A 153 7.22 -17.40 -16.53
CA GLN A 153 7.97 -17.41 -15.27
C GLN A 153 8.70 -16.09 -15.01
N ASP A 154 9.31 -15.46 -16.04
CA ASP A 154 9.92 -14.14 -15.91
C ASP A 154 8.88 -13.08 -15.49
N ARG A 155 7.65 -13.11 -16.05
CA ARG A 155 6.55 -12.22 -15.63
C ARG A 155 6.12 -12.48 -14.19
N LYS A 156 6.00 -13.75 -13.80
CA LYS A 156 5.67 -14.13 -12.42
C LYS A 156 6.72 -13.64 -11.44
N ALA A 157 8.01 -13.84 -11.74
CA ALA A 157 9.12 -13.36 -10.92
C ALA A 157 9.12 -11.84 -10.79
N ALA A 158 8.83 -11.10 -11.87
CA ALA A 158 8.71 -9.64 -11.83
C ALA A 158 7.54 -9.19 -10.91
N ALA A 159 6.37 -9.81 -11.02
CA ALA A 159 5.22 -9.52 -10.17
C ALA A 159 5.49 -9.84 -8.69
N SER A 160 6.14 -10.98 -8.40
CA SER A 160 6.52 -11.36 -7.04
C SER A 160 7.57 -10.41 -6.44
N LEU A 161 8.50 -9.90 -7.26
CA LEU A 161 9.46 -8.87 -6.83
C LEU A 161 8.75 -7.57 -6.46
N GLU A 162 7.82 -7.11 -7.29
CA GLU A 162 7.03 -5.91 -7.00
C GLU A 162 6.22 -6.08 -5.70
N ASP A 163 5.53 -7.21 -5.52
CA ASP A 163 4.80 -7.50 -4.28
C ASP A 163 5.72 -7.53 -3.05
N SER A 164 6.90 -8.16 -3.16
CA SER A 164 7.90 -8.17 -2.09
C SER A 164 8.33 -6.74 -1.72
N THR A 165 8.67 -5.91 -2.71
CA THR A 165 9.09 -4.52 -2.43
C THR A 165 7.99 -3.69 -1.78
N ARG A 166 6.73 -3.87 -2.21
CA ARG A 166 5.57 -3.21 -1.61
C ARG A 166 5.37 -3.65 -0.15
N ARG A 167 5.45 -4.95 0.13
CA ARG A 167 5.29 -5.46 1.51
C ARG A 167 6.43 -5.03 2.43
N GLU A 168 7.65 -4.93 1.92
CA GLU A 168 8.78 -4.38 2.68
C GLU A 168 8.58 -2.90 3.04
N ALA A 169 8.06 -2.10 2.11
CA ALA A 169 7.71 -0.70 2.38
C ALA A 169 6.63 -0.62 3.46
N HIS A 170 5.54 -1.39 3.31
CA HIS A 170 4.48 -1.46 4.31
C HIS A 170 4.99 -1.90 5.69
N ALA A 171 5.87 -2.91 5.76
CA ALA A 171 6.46 -3.36 7.01
C ALA A 171 7.32 -2.27 7.68
N LYS A 172 8.05 -1.46 6.90
CA LYS A 172 8.81 -0.32 7.43
C LYS A 172 7.89 0.77 7.98
N GLU A 173 6.81 1.09 7.27
CA GLU A 173 5.81 2.06 7.72
C GLU A 173 5.13 1.59 9.01
N ALA A 174 4.72 0.32 9.08
CA ALA A 174 4.12 -0.26 10.27
C ALA A 174 5.09 -0.24 11.47
N ALA A 175 6.38 -0.52 11.25
CA ALA A 175 7.40 -0.43 12.30
C ALA A 175 7.61 1.01 12.80
N ALA A 176 7.62 2.00 11.90
CA ALA A 176 7.71 3.41 12.26
C ALA A 176 6.48 3.87 13.07
N ALA A 177 5.28 3.45 12.64
CA ALA A 177 4.04 3.73 13.38
C ALA A 177 4.07 3.11 14.79
N ALA A 178 4.53 1.85 14.92
CA ALA A 178 4.69 1.21 16.23
C ALA A 178 5.68 1.96 17.12
N ALA A 179 6.82 2.41 16.57
CA ALA A 179 7.80 3.20 17.31
C ALA A 179 7.23 4.55 17.79
N GLN A 180 6.42 5.23 16.96
CA GLN A 180 5.75 6.46 17.36
C GLN A 180 4.73 6.19 18.49
N ARG A 181 3.92 5.14 18.38
CA ARG A 181 2.95 4.79 19.42
C ARG A 181 3.62 4.42 20.74
N ASP A 182 4.79 3.78 20.68
CA ASP A 182 5.61 3.52 21.87
C ASP A 182 6.12 4.80 22.53
N ALA A 183 6.51 5.80 21.74
CA ALA A 183 6.92 7.10 22.27
C ALA A 183 5.74 7.84 22.90
N ASP A 184 4.58 7.86 22.23
CA ASP A 184 3.35 8.46 22.74
C ASP A 184 2.92 7.80 24.07
N ALA A 185 2.94 6.47 24.14
CA ALA A 185 2.60 5.73 25.36
C ALA A 185 3.53 6.06 26.52
N LYS A 186 4.84 6.20 26.26
CA LYS A 186 5.81 6.64 27.29
C LYS A 186 5.54 8.06 27.76
N HIS A 187 5.22 8.98 26.84
CA HIS A 187 4.88 10.35 27.20
C HIS A 187 3.60 10.39 28.06
N SER A 188 2.53 9.71 27.66
CA SER A 188 1.29 9.64 28.42
C SER A 188 1.47 9.00 29.80
N ALA A 189 2.31 7.97 29.91
CA ALA A 189 2.65 7.35 31.20
C ALA A 189 3.40 8.32 32.13
N ALA A 190 4.36 9.09 31.59
CA ALA A 190 5.08 10.11 32.36
C ALA A 190 4.14 11.24 32.83
N GLU A 191 3.23 11.68 31.97
CA GLU A 191 2.23 12.69 32.33
C GLU A 191 1.28 12.17 33.42
N ALA A 192 0.79 10.93 33.30
CA ALA A 192 -0.05 10.30 34.32
C ALA A 192 0.67 10.24 35.68
N ALA A 193 1.94 9.80 35.70
CA ALA A 193 2.74 9.77 36.92
C ALA A 193 2.94 11.15 37.55
N HIS A 194 3.16 12.18 36.72
CA HIS A 194 3.27 13.56 37.20
C HIS A 194 1.95 14.04 37.82
N LYS A 195 0.81 13.80 37.16
CA LYS A 195 -0.52 14.20 37.67
C LYS A 195 -0.88 13.46 38.95
N GLU A 196 -0.53 12.18 39.06
CA GLU A 196 -0.69 11.41 40.30
C GLU A 196 0.13 11.99 41.45
N GLY A 197 1.38 12.38 41.19
CA GLY A 197 2.21 13.07 42.18
C GLY A 197 1.64 14.42 42.63
N VAL A 198 1.01 15.18 41.72
CA VAL A 198 0.29 16.42 42.06
C VAL A 198 -0.94 16.13 42.92
N ALA A 199 -1.73 15.11 42.57
CA ALA A 199 -2.90 14.71 43.35
C ALA A 199 -2.54 14.28 44.77
N GLN A 200 -1.46 13.51 44.94
CA GLN A 200 -0.98 13.08 46.25
C GLN A 200 -0.55 14.27 47.14
N LYS A 201 0.14 15.26 46.55
CA LYS A 201 0.52 16.48 47.28
C LYS A 201 -0.70 17.29 47.69
N ALA A 202 -1.65 17.50 46.78
CA ALA A 202 -2.88 18.22 47.08
C ALA A 202 -3.73 17.50 48.15
N GLU A 203 -3.78 16.17 48.13
CA GLU A 203 -4.44 15.38 49.17
C GLU A 203 -3.78 15.55 50.54
N HIS A 204 -2.44 15.54 50.59
CA HIS A 204 -1.69 15.78 51.82
C HIS A 204 -1.95 17.18 52.38
N GLU A 205 -1.86 18.21 51.54
CA GLU A 205 -2.15 19.60 51.92
C GLU A 205 -3.60 19.76 52.42
N ALA A 206 -4.57 19.12 51.76
CA ALA A 206 -5.96 19.13 52.21
C ALA A 206 -6.12 18.52 53.61
N LYS A 207 -5.47 17.39 53.88
CA LYS A 207 -5.47 16.75 55.21
C LYS A 207 -4.86 17.64 56.29
N GLU A 208 -3.74 18.33 55.98
CA GLU A 208 -3.11 19.27 56.92
C GLU A 208 -4.02 20.46 57.21
N ARG A 209 -4.65 21.07 56.19
CA ARG A 209 -5.58 22.20 56.39
C ARG A 209 -6.84 21.79 57.14
N GLU A 210 -7.34 20.58 56.93
CA GLU A 210 -8.44 20.03 57.72
C GLU A 210 -8.09 19.85 59.20
N ALA A 211 -6.88 19.35 59.49
CA ALA A 211 -6.40 19.22 60.86
C ALA A 211 -6.27 20.58 61.54
N GLU A 212 -5.75 21.59 60.83
CA GLU A 212 -5.68 22.97 61.33
C GLU A 212 -7.08 23.54 61.59
N ALA A 213 -8.02 23.37 60.65
CA ALA A 213 -9.39 23.86 60.82
C ALA A 213 -10.07 23.26 62.06
N ARG A 214 -9.88 21.95 62.31
CA ARG A 214 -10.38 21.29 63.53
C ARG A 214 -9.74 21.87 64.79
N ALA A 215 -8.42 22.08 64.80
CA ALA A 215 -7.74 22.70 65.93
C ALA A 215 -8.28 24.12 66.22
N ARG A 216 -8.58 24.92 65.18
CA ARG A 216 -9.19 26.24 65.34
C ARG A 216 -10.64 26.19 65.79
N GLU A 217 -11.39 25.18 65.38
CA GLU A 217 -12.75 24.93 65.87
C GLU A 217 -12.73 24.59 67.37
N ASP A 218 -11.81 23.72 67.80
CA ASP A 218 -11.62 23.39 69.22
C ASP A 218 -11.24 24.63 70.05
N GLU A 219 -10.35 25.49 69.54
CA GLU A 219 -10.00 26.78 70.16
C GLU A 219 -11.22 27.71 70.28
N MET A 220 -12.07 27.78 69.25
CA MET A 220 -13.30 28.56 69.26
C MET A 220 -14.30 28.02 70.29
N VAL A 221 -14.45 26.70 70.40
CA VAL A 221 -15.31 26.07 71.41
C VAL A 221 -14.80 26.39 72.81
N ALA A 222 -13.48 26.29 73.06
CA ALA A 222 -12.88 26.68 74.33
C ALA A 222 -13.11 28.17 74.66
N ALA A 223 -12.98 29.06 73.68
CA ALA A 223 -13.25 30.49 73.86
C ALA A 223 -14.72 30.76 74.22
N LYS A 224 -15.67 30.07 73.57
CA LYS A 224 -17.11 30.15 73.89
C LYS A 224 -17.41 29.70 75.31
N ASN A 225 -16.85 28.57 75.73
CA ASN A 225 -17.02 28.07 77.10
C ASN A 225 -16.47 29.08 78.13
N ASN A 226 -15.30 29.67 77.87
CA ASN A 226 -14.72 30.71 78.73
C ASN A 226 -15.61 31.97 78.81
N LEU A 227 -16.24 32.36 77.70
CA LEU A 227 -17.20 33.47 77.68
C LEU A 227 -18.47 33.16 78.49
N GLU A 228 -18.99 31.94 78.39
CA GLU A 228 -20.12 31.49 79.20
C GLU A 228 -19.81 31.50 80.70
N GLU A 229 -18.61 31.05 81.09
CA GLU A 229 -18.13 31.14 82.47
C GLU A 229 -18.00 32.59 82.95
N ALA A 230 -17.42 33.47 82.13
CA ALA A 230 -17.29 34.89 82.45
C ALA A 230 -18.65 35.60 82.58
N LEU A 231 -19.63 35.25 81.75
CA LEU A 231 -21.01 35.74 81.85
C LEU A 231 -21.69 35.26 83.14
N LYS A 232 -21.45 34.01 83.55
CA LYS A 232 -21.97 33.45 84.80
C LYS A 232 -21.40 34.17 86.02
N ASP A 233 -20.09 34.41 86.07
CA ASP A 233 -19.46 35.18 87.15
C ASP A 233 -19.98 36.62 87.17
N LEU A 234 -20.07 37.29 86.01
CA LEU A 234 -20.64 38.63 85.93
C LEU A 234 -22.07 38.67 86.49
N HIS A 235 -22.92 37.74 86.09
CA HIS A 235 -24.29 37.66 86.59
C HIS A 235 -24.34 37.42 88.11
N GLN A 236 -23.45 36.58 88.64
CA GLN A 236 -23.33 36.34 90.08
C GLN A 236 -22.89 37.60 90.85
N GLN A 237 -21.92 38.34 90.31
CA GLN A 237 -21.46 39.62 90.90
C GLN A 237 -22.55 40.69 90.83
N GLU A 238 -23.26 40.82 89.70
CA GLU A 238 -24.38 41.75 89.53
C GLU A 238 -25.54 41.42 90.47
N SER A 239 -25.91 40.14 90.60
CA SER A 239 -26.95 39.69 91.53
C SER A 239 -26.57 39.98 92.98
N SER A 240 -25.32 39.71 93.36
CA SER A 240 -24.82 39.99 94.73
C SER A 240 -24.80 41.49 95.04
N TYR A 241 -24.38 42.32 94.09
CA TYR A 241 -24.40 43.79 94.23
C TYR A 241 -25.83 44.33 94.32
N ASN A 242 -26.74 43.85 93.47
CA ASN A 242 -28.14 44.26 93.46
C ASN A 242 -28.88 43.80 94.73
N ALA A 243 -28.62 42.59 95.21
CA ALA A 243 -29.17 42.09 96.47
C ALA A 243 -28.71 42.94 97.66
N ARG A 244 -27.41 43.26 97.74
CA ARG A 244 -26.85 44.15 98.77
C ARG A 244 -27.47 45.55 98.72
N THR A 245 -27.64 46.08 97.51
CA THR A 245 -28.31 47.38 97.28
C THR A 245 -29.77 47.34 97.73
N ALA A 246 -30.51 46.27 97.42
CA ALA A 246 -31.90 46.11 97.83
C ALA A 246 -32.06 45.95 99.36
N GLU A 247 -31.19 45.16 100.00
CA GLU A 247 -31.14 45.00 101.46
C GLU A 247 -30.87 46.34 102.16
N LEU A 248 -29.84 47.07 101.72
CA LEU A 248 -29.49 48.39 102.27
C LEU A 248 -30.59 49.43 102.01
N THR A 249 -31.25 49.38 100.85
CA THR A 249 -32.39 50.25 100.53
C THR A 249 -33.56 49.99 101.48
N LYS A 250 -33.91 48.71 101.71
CA LYS A 250 -34.97 48.32 102.65
C LYS A 250 -34.62 48.72 104.09
N ALA A 251 -33.40 48.46 104.55
CA ALA A 251 -32.93 48.86 105.88
C ALA A 251 -32.84 50.39 106.08
N SER A 252 -32.71 51.16 104.99
CA SER A 252 -32.76 52.64 105.03
C SER A 252 -34.17 53.21 105.24
N GLN A 253 -35.20 52.40 104.94
CA GLN A 253 -36.62 52.76 105.02
C GLN A 253 -37.32 52.12 106.23
N GLU A 254 -36.82 51.00 106.75
CA GLU A 254 -37.42 50.22 107.85
C GLU A 254 -36.45 50.12 109.06
N GLY A 255 -36.92 50.34 110.30
CA GLY A 255 -36.12 50.20 111.53
C GLY A 255 -36.16 51.41 112.49
N SER A 256 -35.29 51.42 113.52
CA SER A 256 -35.16 52.55 114.45
C SER A 256 -34.42 53.74 113.80
N ALA A 257 -34.66 54.98 114.24
CA ALA A 257 -34.10 56.20 113.62
C ALA A 257 -32.56 56.16 113.48
N MET A 258 -31.86 55.53 114.42
CA MET A 258 -30.41 55.34 114.36
C MET A 258 -29.99 54.27 113.32
N ALA A 259 -30.76 53.19 113.18
CA ALA A 259 -30.53 52.15 112.18
C ALA A 259 -30.78 52.64 110.75
N GLN A 260 -31.85 53.42 110.54
CA GLN A 260 -32.13 54.06 109.25
C GLN A 260 -31.05 55.07 108.84
N SER A 261 -30.56 55.89 109.79
CA SER A 261 -29.48 56.84 109.52
C SER A 261 -28.18 56.13 109.13
N LYS A 262 -27.83 55.04 109.84
CA LYS A 262 -26.67 54.20 109.51
C LYS A 262 -26.80 53.50 108.15
N ALA A 263 -27.96 52.92 107.86
CA ALA A 263 -28.22 52.26 106.57
C ALA A 263 -28.23 53.26 105.39
N LYS A 264 -28.67 54.51 105.59
CA LYS A 264 -28.55 55.57 104.57
C LYS A 264 -27.09 55.93 104.28
N VAL A 265 -26.24 56.00 105.31
CA VAL A 265 -24.80 56.24 105.14
C VAL A 265 -24.11 55.05 104.47
N GLU A 266 -24.43 53.81 104.87
CA GLU A 266 -23.89 52.59 104.25
C GLU A 266 -24.38 52.38 102.82
N LEU A 267 -25.63 52.74 102.50
CA LEU A 267 -26.16 52.72 101.13
C LEU A 267 -25.45 53.76 100.25
N ALA A 268 -25.29 55.00 100.74
CA ALA A 268 -24.54 56.04 100.03
C ALA A 268 -23.09 55.59 99.79
N THR A 269 -22.46 55.00 100.81
CA THR A 269 -21.09 54.45 100.70
C THR A 269 -21.03 53.28 99.74
N HIS A 270 -22.02 52.37 99.71
CA HIS A 270 -22.06 51.22 98.81
C HIS A 270 -22.27 51.64 97.35
N LEU A 271 -23.07 52.68 97.10
CA LEU A 271 -23.31 53.24 95.76
C LEU A 271 -22.15 54.10 95.26
N GLU A 272 -21.44 54.81 96.14
CA GLU A 272 -20.21 55.55 95.81
C GLU A 272 -18.97 54.64 95.73
N ALA A 273 -18.97 53.49 96.42
CA ALA A 273 -17.86 52.55 96.39
C ALA A 273 -17.75 51.89 95.02
N ASP A 274 -16.57 52.00 94.41
CA ASP A 274 -16.23 51.21 93.23
C ASP A 274 -16.19 49.71 93.62
N HIS A 275 -17.23 48.97 93.25
CA HIS A 275 -17.32 47.54 93.50
C HIS A 275 -16.33 46.78 92.60
N LEU A 276 -15.08 46.77 93.04
CA LEU A 276 -13.93 46.19 92.33
C LEU A 276 -14.19 44.77 91.80
N PRO A 277 -14.89 43.84 92.51
CA PRO A 277 -15.22 42.53 91.96
C PRO A 277 -16.11 42.60 90.71
N LEU A 278 -17.10 43.49 90.68
CA LEU A 278 -17.98 43.67 89.53
C LEU A 278 -17.24 44.30 88.34
N ARG A 279 -16.36 45.27 88.61
CA ARG A 279 -15.51 45.88 87.57
C ARG A 279 -14.58 44.85 86.94
N LYS A 280 -13.96 44.00 87.76
CA LYS A 280 -13.12 42.88 87.29
C LYS A 280 -13.92 41.89 86.44
N ALA A 281 -15.10 41.47 86.88
CA ALA A 281 -15.96 40.56 86.11
C ALA A 281 -16.36 41.15 84.74
N LYS A 282 -16.71 42.44 84.67
CA LYS A 282 -17.01 43.13 83.40
C LYS A 282 -15.81 43.15 82.45
N VAL A 283 -14.61 43.45 82.95
CA VAL A 283 -13.38 43.42 82.15
C VAL A 283 -13.06 42.01 81.66
N THR A 284 -13.22 41.00 82.53
CA THR A 284 -13.03 39.59 82.17
C THR A 284 -14.02 39.14 81.08
N GLN A 285 -15.29 39.53 81.21
CA GLN A 285 -16.32 39.25 80.21
C GLN A 285 -16.02 39.93 78.87
N GLU A 286 -15.63 41.21 78.88
CA GLU A 286 -15.26 41.92 77.64
C GLU A 286 -14.03 41.28 76.98
N ALA A 287 -13.04 40.86 77.77
CA ALA A 287 -11.87 40.13 77.26
C ALA A 287 -12.25 38.77 76.66
N ALA A 288 -13.14 38.01 77.32
CA ALA A 288 -13.64 36.73 76.83
C ALA A 288 -14.49 36.88 75.55
N LEU A 289 -15.25 37.96 75.43
CA LEU A 289 -16.02 38.29 74.23
C LEU A 289 -15.08 38.58 73.05
N LYS A 290 -14.08 39.44 73.23
CA LYS A 290 -13.07 39.73 72.20
C LYS A 290 -12.29 38.47 71.80
N ALA A 291 -11.95 37.61 72.76
CA ALA A 291 -11.29 36.33 72.49
C ALA A 291 -12.18 35.40 71.64
N THR A 292 -13.47 35.33 71.96
CA THR A 292 -14.45 34.52 71.22
C THR A 292 -14.68 35.04 69.81
N GLU A 293 -14.86 36.35 69.63
CA GLU A 293 -15.00 36.98 68.31
C GLU A 293 -13.79 36.69 67.42
N LYS A 294 -12.57 36.85 67.97
CA LYS A 294 -11.34 36.52 67.27
C LYS A 294 -11.29 35.04 66.89
N ALA A 295 -11.64 34.14 67.80
CA ALA A 295 -11.62 32.70 67.56
C ALA A 295 -12.62 32.28 66.48
N ILE A 296 -13.82 32.88 66.45
CA ILE A 296 -14.83 32.65 65.40
C ILE A 296 -14.27 33.03 64.02
N VAL A 297 -13.66 34.22 63.89
CA VAL A 297 -13.10 34.69 62.62
C VAL A 297 -11.97 33.77 62.14
N VAL A 298 -11.06 33.39 63.03
CA VAL A 298 -9.94 32.50 62.71
C VAL A 298 -10.43 31.09 62.34
N SER A 299 -11.39 30.54 63.08
CA SER A 299 -11.98 29.22 62.79
C SER A 299 -12.69 29.21 61.44
N LYS A 300 -13.48 30.24 61.14
CA LYS A 300 -14.14 30.36 59.84
C LYS A 300 -13.13 30.46 58.69
N ALA A 301 -12.10 31.29 58.84
CA ALA A 301 -11.05 31.43 57.83
C ALA A 301 -10.31 30.09 57.59
N ALA A 302 -9.99 29.35 58.64
CA ALA A 302 -9.36 28.03 58.52
C ALA A 302 -10.29 27.01 57.84
N ALA A 303 -11.59 27.02 58.14
CA ALA A 303 -12.58 26.17 57.50
C ALA A 303 -12.73 26.47 56.00
N ASP A 304 -12.75 27.74 55.60
CA ASP A 304 -12.81 28.16 54.20
C ASP A 304 -11.56 27.71 53.44
N VAL A 305 -10.38 27.83 54.05
CA VAL A 305 -9.10 27.36 53.51
C VAL A 305 -9.07 25.84 53.35
N ALA A 306 -9.54 25.08 54.34
CA ALA A 306 -9.62 23.62 54.26
C ALA A 306 -10.61 23.16 53.17
N SER A 307 -11.74 23.85 53.03
CA SER A 307 -12.73 23.58 51.96
C SER A 307 -12.15 23.84 50.56
N ALA A 308 -11.37 24.91 50.39
CA ALA A 308 -10.67 25.19 49.14
C ALA A 308 -9.64 24.10 48.81
N ALA A 309 -8.82 23.70 49.78
CA ALA A 309 -7.82 22.64 49.60
C ALA A 309 -8.45 21.28 49.24
N ARG A 310 -9.59 20.91 49.86
CA ARG A 310 -10.36 19.71 49.47
C ARG A 310 -10.83 19.74 48.02
N LYS A 311 -11.34 20.89 47.56
CA LYS A 311 -11.80 21.04 46.17
C LYS A 311 -10.65 20.90 45.18
N GLU A 312 -9.49 21.48 45.50
CA GLU A 312 -8.28 21.37 44.70
C GLU A 312 -7.77 19.92 44.64
N ALA A 313 -7.72 19.23 45.79
CA ALA A 313 -7.38 17.81 45.84
C ALA A 313 -8.33 16.94 45.01
N GLY A 314 -9.64 17.19 45.09
CA GLY A 314 -10.64 16.48 44.27
C GLY A 314 -10.44 16.72 42.77
N SER A 315 -10.15 17.96 42.37
CA SER A 315 -9.84 18.28 40.97
C SER A 315 -8.55 17.62 40.50
N ALA A 316 -7.49 17.64 41.31
CA ALA A 316 -6.21 17.01 40.99
C ALA A 316 -6.36 15.49 40.83
N LEU A 317 -7.15 14.83 41.70
CA LEU A 317 -7.46 13.41 41.59
C LEU A 317 -8.21 13.07 40.29
N SER A 318 -9.22 13.87 39.93
CA SER A 318 -9.95 13.66 38.67
C SER A 318 -9.03 13.79 37.45
N HIS A 319 -8.14 14.79 37.42
CA HIS A 319 -7.15 14.93 36.36
C HIS A 319 -6.18 13.75 36.32
N ALA A 320 -5.70 13.26 37.46
CA ALA A 320 -4.82 12.09 37.54
C ALA A 320 -5.51 10.82 37.00
N GLN A 321 -6.78 10.61 37.33
CA GLN A 321 -7.57 9.49 36.81
C GLN A 321 -7.75 9.56 35.29
N SER A 322 -8.08 10.73 34.75
CA SER A 322 -8.19 10.92 33.29
C SER A 322 -6.86 10.71 32.58
N SER A 323 -5.75 11.22 33.12
CA SER A 323 -4.40 11.00 32.54
C SER A 323 -3.99 9.52 32.61
N ARG A 324 -4.32 8.80 33.68
CA ARG A 324 -4.07 7.35 33.78
C ARG A 324 -4.84 6.56 32.71
N ALA A 325 -6.14 6.86 32.54
CA ALA A 325 -6.94 6.23 31.50
C ALA A 325 -6.38 6.50 30.09
N ALA A 326 -5.88 7.72 29.84
CA ALA A 326 -5.21 8.06 28.59
C ALA A 326 -3.90 7.27 28.39
N ALA A 327 -3.10 7.09 29.45
CA ALA A 327 -1.88 6.29 29.42
C ALA A 327 -2.17 4.80 29.12
N ASP A 328 -3.19 4.24 29.77
CA ASP A 328 -3.61 2.85 29.53
C ASP A 328 -4.10 2.66 28.09
N ALA A 329 -4.87 3.60 27.56
CA ALA A 329 -5.32 3.60 26.16
C ALA A 329 -4.14 3.70 25.17
N ALA A 330 -3.18 4.59 25.44
CA ALA A 330 -1.98 4.73 24.62
C ALA A 330 -1.12 3.46 24.64
N ALA A 331 -0.97 2.82 25.80
CA ALA A 331 -0.26 1.55 25.93
C ALA A 331 -0.94 0.41 25.13
N ALA A 332 -2.27 0.33 25.17
CA ALA A 332 -3.03 -0.65 24.37
C ALA A 332 -2.85 -0.41 22.86
N GLN A 333 -2.89 0.85 22.41
CA GLN A 333 -2.65 1.21 21.02
C GLN A 333 -1.21 0.86 20.57
N ALA A 334 -0.23 1.12 21.43
CA ALA A 334 1.17 0.75 21.18
C ALA A 334 1.34 -0.77 21.03
N SER A 335 0.71 -1.56 21.90
CA SER A 335 0.73 -3.02 21.80
C SER A 335 0.09 -3.52 20.50
N ALA A 336 -1.05 -2.95 20.10
CA ALA A 336 -1.71 -3.30 18.84
C ALA A 336 -0.84 -2.95 17.62
N ALA A 337 -0.19 -1.79 17.64
CA ALA A 337 0.71 -1.36 16.57
C ALA A 337 1.94 -2.28 16.46
N ARG A 338 2.53 -2.73 17.58
CA ARG A 338 3.62 -3.72 17.57
C ARG A 338 3.20 -5.05 16.94
N ALA A 339 2.02 -5.56 17.30
CA ALA A 339 1.50 -6.80 16.72
C ALA A 339 1.30 -6.67 15.19
N SER A 340 0.74 -5.54 14.74
CA SER A 340 0.58 -5.25 13.31
C SER A 340 1.92 -5.13 12.57
N ALA A 341 2.92 -4.48 13.19
CA ALA A 341 4.27 -4.38 12.63
C ALA A 341 4.94 -5.76 12.53
N GLU A 342 4.79 -6.62 13.53
CA GLU A 342 5.31 -7.99 13.51
C GLU A 342 4.68 -8.83 12.40
N GLN A 343 3.35 -8.76 12.25
CA GLN A 343 2.65 -9.45 11.17
C GLN A 343 3.14 -8.96 9.80
N SER A 344 3.22 -7.64 9.61
CA SER A 344 3.70 -7.05 8.35
C SER A 344 5.14 -7.48 8.04
N ALA A 345 6.00 -7.59 9.05
CA ALA A 345 7.36 -8.09 8.88
C ALA A 345 7.40 -9.57 8.45
N LYS A 346 6.55 -10.43 9.04
CA LYS A 346 6.42 -11.84 8.62
C LYS A 346 5.96 -11.96 7.17
N GLU A 347 4.97 -11.17 6.77
CA GLU A 347 4.46 -11.16 5.39
C GLU A 347 5.49 -10.66 4.38
N ALA A 348 6.31 -9.67 4.75
CA ALA A 348 7.41 -9.18 3.92
C ALA A 348 8.51 -10.25 3.74
N VAL A 349 8.86 -10.98 4.81
CA VAL A 349 9.83 -12.09 4.72
C VAL A 349 9.30 -13.21 3.83
N ALA A 350 8.03 -13.58 3.97
CA ALA A 350 7.40 -14.61 3.13
C ALA A 350 7.38 -14.19 1.65
N ALA A 351 7.05 -12.93 1.34
CA ALA A 351 7.06 -12.44 -0.03
C ALA A 351 8.47 -12.37 -0.64
N ARG A 352 9.49 -12.00 0.14
CA ARG A 352 10.90 -12.09 -0.30
C ARG A 352 11.29 -13.52 -0.68
N ALA A 353 10.95 -14.49 0.18
CA ALA A 353 11.23 -15.89 -0.08
C ALA A 353 10.53 -16.39 -1.36
N GLN A 354 9.27 -15.99 -1.57
CA GLN A 354 8.53 -16.32 -2.77
C GLN A 354 9.12 -15.67 -4.02
N SER A 355 9.52 -14.40 -3.94
CA SER A 355 10.19 -13.68 -5.04
C SER A 355 11.49 -14.37 -5.45
N GLU A 356 12.31 -14.79 -4.48
CA GLU A 356 13.56 -15.50 -4.77
C GLU A 356 13.30 -16.90 -5.38
N ALA A 357 12.29 -17.63 -4.89
CA ALA A 357 11.89 -18.90 -5.48
C ALA A 357 11.42 -18.74 -6.94
N ASP A 358 10.57 -17.74 -7.22
CA ASP A 358 10.09 -17.47 -8.58
C ASP A 358 11.21 -17.02 -9.51
N LYS A 359 12.21 -16.27 -9.01
CA LYS A 359 13.41 -15.92 -9.76
C LYS A 359 14.24 -17.15 -10.12
N GLN A 360 14.38 -18.12 -9.20
CA GLN A 360 15.05 -19.38 -9.49
C GLN A 360 14.29 -20.21 -10.53
N HIS A 361 12.95 -20.27 -10.43
CA HIS A 361 12.12 -20.93 -11.44
C HIS A 361 12.24 -20.28 -12.82
N ALA A 362 12.28 -18.95 -12.88
CA ALA A 362 12.49 -18.22 -14.12
C ALA A 362 13.87 -18.49 -14.73
N ALA A 363 14.92 -18.53 -13.91
CA ALA A 363 16.26 -18.89 -14.35
C ALA A 363 16.34 -20.34 -14.87
N ALA A 364 15.70 -21.29 -14.19
CA ALA A 364 15.63 -22.68 -14.61
C ALA A 364 14.86 -22.85 -15.93
N ALA A 365 13.72 -22.18 -16.09
CA ALA A 365 12.94 -22.21 -17.32
C ALA A 365 13.71 -21.63 -18.52
N LEU A 366 14.49 -20.57 -18.29
CA LEU A 366 15.37 -20.02 -19.33
C LEU A 366 16.50 -21.00 -19.70
N ALA A 367 17.09 -21.69 -18.72
CA ALA A 367 18.12 -22.69 -18.98
C ALA A 367 17.56 -23.88 -19.79
N ASP A 368 16.36 -24.34 -19.45
CA ASP A 368 15.65 -25.38 -20.21
C ASP A 368 15.35 -24.93 -21.66
N ALA A 369 14.86 -23.69 -21.84
CA ALA A 369 14.61 -23.14 -23.17
C ALA A 369 15.90 -23.06 -24.02
N LYS A 370 17.02 -22.64 -23.43
CA LYS A 370 18.33 -22.63 -24.11
C LYS A 370 18.78 -24.02 -24.52
N LYS A 371 18.66 -25.00 -23.63
CA LYS A 371 19.01 -26.39 -23.91
C LYS A 371 18.17 -26.95 -25.07
N LYS A 372 16.87 -26.66 -25.10
CA LYS A 372 15.99 -27.08 -26.20
C LYS A 372 16.36 -26.43 -27.52
N VAL A 373 16.81 -25.16 -27.52
CA VAL A 373 17.34 -24.53 -28.75
C VAL A 373 18.59 -25.28 -29.23
N GLU A 374 19.53 -25.61 -28.35
CA GLU A 374 20.73 -26.36 -28.72
C GLU A 374 20.40 -27.77 -29.25
N GLU A 375 19.46 -28.47 -28.62
CA GLU A 375 18.94 -29.76 -29.09
C GLU A 375 18.26 -29.63 -30.47
N ALA A 376 17.50 -28.55 -30.68
CA ALA A 376 16.85 -28.25 -31.96
C ALA A 376 17.85 -27.96 -33.07
N GLU A 377 18.88 -27.16 -32.81
CA GLU A 377 19.95 -26.88 -33.76
C GLU A 377 20.71 -28.16 -34.13
N ALA A 378 21.07 -28.98 -33.13
CA ALA A 378 21.74 -30.26 -33.37
C ALA A 378 20.87 -31.22 -34.19
N PHE A 379 19.56 -31.26 -33.95
CA PHE A 379 18.63 -32.08 -34.72
C PHE A 379 18.51 -31.57 -36.16
N LEU A 380 18.31 -30.26 -36.37
CA LEU A 380 18.19 -29.66 -37.70
C LEU A 380 19.46 -29.84 -38.53
N GLU A 381 20.65 -29.72 -37.93
CA GLU A 381 21.93 -29.98 -38.60
C GLU A 381 22.07 -31.42 -39.13
N GLN A 382 21.43 -32.39 -38.46
CA GLN A 382 21.39 -33.77 -38.93
C GLN A 382 20.28 -33.97 -39.96
N ALA A 383 19.08 -33.45 -39.69
CA ALA A 383 17.90 -33.60 -40.53
C ALA A 383 18.07 -32.93 -41.90
N LYS A 384 18.80 -31.80 -42.00
CA LYS A 384 19.04 -31.11 -43.28
C LYS A 384 19.83 -31.91 -44.31
N LYS A 385 20.47 -33.01 -43.91
CA LYS A 385 21.15 -33.94 -44.84
C LYS A 385 20.17 -34.76 -45.67
N VAL A 386 18.94 -34.92 -45.19
CA VAL A 386 17.88 -35.73 -45.82
C VAL A 386 16.64 -34.92 -46.17
N MET A 387 16.42 -33.79 -45.49
CA MET A 387 15.31 -32.89 -45.76
C MET A 387 15.56 -32.05 -47.03
N PRO A 388 14.49 -31.66 -47.75
CA PRO A 388 14.58 -30.67 -48.81
C PRO A 388 15.18 -29.35 -48.30
N GLY A 389 15.91 -28.67 -49.18
CA GLY A 389 16.60 -27.42 -48.82
C GLY A 389 15.66 -26.30 -48.37
N GLY A 390 14.49 -26.16 -49.00
CA GLY A 390 13.49 -25.16 -48.63
C GLY A 390 12.92 -25.39 -47.23
N THR A 391 12.49 -26.62 -46.93
CA THR A 391 12.04 -27.03 -45.59
C THR A 391 13.13 -26.81 -44.53
N SER A 392 14.36 -27.23 -44.82
CA SER A 392 15.49 -27.09 -43.88
C SER A 392 15.78 -25.63 -43.57
N TRP A 393 15.86 -24.79 -44.61
CA TRP A 393 16.10 -23.36 -44.47
C TRP A 393 14.97 -22.67 -43.68
N TRP A 394 13.71 -23.02 -43.94
CA TRP A 394 12.57 -22.41 -43.25
C TRP A 394 12.61 -22.70 -41.75
N MET A 395 12.92 -23.94 -41.37
CA MET A 395 13.04 -24.34 -39.97
C MET A 395 14.23 -23.68 -39.28
N GLU A 396 15.39 -23.60 -39.95
CA GLU A 396 16.56 -22.87 -39.44
C GLU A 396 16.22 -21.39 -39.22
N ARG A 397 15.46 -20.79 -40.13
CA ARG A 397 15.02 -19.39 -40.02
C ARG A 397 14.04 -19.19 -38.87
N GLU A 398 13.07 -20.08 -38.69
CA GLU A 398 12.13 -20.07 -37.55
C GLU A 398 12.85 -20.20 -36.21
N LEU A 399 13.86 -21.08 -36.13
CA LEU A 399 14.67 -21.24 -34.93
C LEU A 399 15.52 -19.99 -34.65
N ALA A 400 16.09 -19.38 -35.70
CA ALA A 400 16.79 -18.11 -35.59
C ALA A 400 15.86 -16.97 -35.14
N GLU A 401 14.59 -16.95 -35.58
CA GLU A 401 13.60 -16.00 -35.07
C GLU A 401 13.19 -16.28 -33.63
N ALA A 402 13.03 -17.54 -33.22
CA ALA A 402 12.78 -17.91 -31.84
C ALA A 402 13.91 -17.38 -30.92
N ARG A 403 15.17 -17.42 -31.38
CA ARG A 403 16.30 -16.79 -30.68
C ARG A 403 16.17 -15.27 -30.58
N ASN A 404 15.54 -14.60 -31.53
CA ASN A 404 15.33 -13.14 -31.49
C ASN A 404 14.33 -12.70 -30.41
N PHE A 405 13.48 -13.60 -29.90
CA PHE A 405 12.58 -13.32 -28.77
C PHE A 405 13.27 -13.36 -27.40
N LEU A 406 14.57 -13.72 -27.35
CA LEU A 406 15.36 -13.59 -26.13
C LEU A 406 15.71 -12.11 -25.85
N PRO A 407 15.68 -11.66 -24.58
CA PRO A 407 16.26 -10.38 -24.21
C PRO A 407 17.74 -10.31 -24.61
N LYS A 408 18.21 -9.15 -25.08
CA LYS A 408 19.61 -8.94 -25.52
C LYS A 408 20.65 -9.39 -24.48
N ALA A 409 20.36 -9.15 -23.19
CA ALA A 409 21.21 -9.59 -22.07
C ALA A 409 21.27 -11.11 -21.88
N LYS A 410 20.40 -11.88 -22.57
CA LYS A 410 20.23 -13.33 -22.44
C LYS A 410 20.53 -14.08 -23.76
N GLY A 411 21.04 -13.39 -24.80
CA GLY A 411 21.51 -14.01 -26.06
C GLY A 411 20.67 -13.70 -27.31
N GLY A 412 19.65 -12.84 -27.22
CA GLY A 412 18.86 -12.44 -28.40
C GLY A 412 19.56 -11.40 -29.27
N TYR A 413 19.43 -11.55 -30.59
CA TYR A 413 19.93 -10.60 -31.58
C TYR A 413 18.81 -9.59 -31.94
N ILE A 414 19.14 -8.31 -32.00
CA ILE A 414 18.17 -7.29 -32.46
C ILE A 414 18.04 -7.44 -33.97
N LYS A 415 16.82 -7.73 -34.47
CA LYS A 415 16.45 -7.56 -35.88
C LYS A 415 16.81 -6.11 -36.25
N ARG A 416 17.97 -5.90 -36.87
CA ARG A 416 18.23 -4.63 -37.56
C ARG A 416 17.17 -4.59 -38.63
N HIS A 417 16.11 -3.84 -38.40
CA HIS A 417 15.17 -3.48 -39.45
C HIS A 417 16.04 -3.02 -40.62
N MET A 418 16.08 -3.77 -41.72
CA MET A 418 16.60 -3.28 -42.99
C MET A 418 15.63 -2.21 -43.48
N THR A 419 15.53 -1.12 -42.72
CA THR A 419 15.20 0.16 -43.31
C THR A 419 16.41 0.45 -44.18
N LEU A 420 16.25 0.23 -45.49
CA LEU A 420 17.14 0.76 -46.52
C LEU A 420 17.69 2.09 -46.03
N ASP A 421 19.00 2.06 -45.82
CA ASP A 421 19.77 3.03 -45.08
C ASP A 421 19.27 4.46 -45.30
N LYS A 422 18.92 5.15 -44.22
CA LYS A 422 18.54 6.56 -44.24
C LYS A 422 19.65 7.39 -44.90
N ALA A 423 20.91 6.92 -44.86
CA ALA A 423 22.02 7.50 -45.59
C ALA A 423 21.94 7.29 -47.11
N ALA A 424 21.44 6.15 -47.61
CA ALA A 424 21.20 5.92 -49.04
C ALA A 424 20.08 6.83 -49.59
N ARG A 425 19.00 7.06 -48.82
CA ARG A 425 17.95 8.04 -49.17
C ARG A 425 18.47 9.48 -49.17
N LYS A 426 19.37 9.83 -48.23
CA LYS A 426 19.98 11.16 -48.15
C LYS A 426 21.00 11.39 -49.29
N ALA A 427 21.76 10.36 -49.66
CA ALA A 427 22.71 10.40 -50.78
C ALA A 427 21.99 10.56 -52.13
N PHE A 428 20.88 9.85 -52.34
CA PHE A 428 20.08 9.99 -53.57
C PHE A 428 19.36 11.35 -53.66
N ALA A 429 18.83 11.86 -52.55
CA ALA A 429 18.22 13.19 -52.51
C ALA A 429 19.23 14.33 -52.71
N ALA A 430 20.50 14.12 -52.34
CA ALA A 430 21.59 15.05 -52.64
C ALA A 430 22.02 15.00 -54.12
N SER A 431 21.97 13.81 -54.75
CA SER A 431 22.29 13.63 -56.17
C SER A 431 21.25 14.21 -57.12
N MET A 432 19.99 14.36 -56.72
CA MET A 432 18.93 14.98 -57.53
C MET A 432 18.82 16.51 -57.36
N LYS A 433 19.68 17.11 -56.53
CA LYS A 433 19.76 18.58 -56.34
C LYS A 433 21.09 19.17 -56.84
N GLY A 434 21.89 18.38 -57.56
CA GLY A 434 23.13 18.81 -58.21
C GLY A 434 22.90 19.10 -59.67
#